data_AF-A0A316S0V8-F1
#
_entry.id   AF-A0A316S0V8-F1
#
_cell.length_a   1.000
_cell.length_b   1.000
_cell.length_c   1.000
_cell.angle_alpha   90.00
_cell.angle_beta   90.00
_cell.angle_gamma   90.00
#
_symmetry.space_group_name_H-M   'P 1'
#
loop_
_entity.id
_entity.type
_entity.pdbx_description
1 polymer ?
#
loop_
_entity_poly.entity_id
_entity_poly.type
_entity_poly.pdbx_seq_one_letter_code
_entity_poly.pdbx_strand_id
1 'polypeptide(L)'
;MREEGMDTPDICFFLSDSADPNVKVFDDLWDQIYASNEYSDLYVIYRGKPLIFGNLSAIDAERREKFTVRRCWALQENLGDGKDYWSWMCETPQVISYNAQTGEVEEMSVSAGILANLSIGRSYTVKNKQPALGILPNGKRDEFQFHLDSTPFGLLFAEQMKRAEEVDPYVVLVTGWNEWTAGRWETTGSGALIANTYLTGGKEAWTKSYYVDAFNPEFSRDIEPMKGGFGDNYYYQLAAFLRRFKGAREIPAADGQIAISEDGGAEQWSGVWPEYRDTSGDTMHRDSIGFGGFNYYRNSTGRNDILRAKVSRNGDSVWFMVECREEITAPEGSEWMNLFLDSDCNSKTGWAGYDFVIGRDSSAVINGKGKVSVHAFRSDTWEMQQIGEAELTVEGRFLIVRVAASLCGLEGDFDFKWADNSVSDGQVMSFLDRGDAAPNGRFNYAYRPKKGTTTLSENLNTCLAGGAGFVAGKSYMVSGKSVSPIDLADTGVAAQLTRNRFFVPAGALAHVEGFSVSVSADGTTATVSRGKTTLVFTSGSDHVAMGIDTVIVPVAPYIENGQLWIPLHVVAYYNGMQFLSDRYGRALITPVDVEKLPDETVRRMLNELDRAI
;
A
#
# COMPACT_ATOMS: atom_id res chain seq x y z
N MET A 1 0.22 9.25 12.72
CA MET A 1 0.32 8.99 11.26
C MET A 1 0.59 10.24 10.44
N ARG A 2 -0.39 11.13 10.20
CA ARG A 2 -0.15 12.30 9.32
C ARG A 2 0.88 13.30 9.87
N GLU A 3 0.86 13.53 11.17
CA GLU A 3 1.88 14.35 11.85
C GLU A 3 3.29 13.75 11.74
N GLU A 4 3.38 12.43 11.55
CA GLU A 4 4.64 11.69 11.33
C GLU A 4 5.00 11.60 9.83
N GLY A 5 4.24 12.27 8.94
CA GLY A 5 4.46 12.27 7.50
C GLY A 5 3.94 11.03 6.76
N MET A 6 3.20 10.14 7.44
CA MET A 6 2.60 8.96 6.83
C MET A 6 1.21 9.24 6.24
N ASP A 7 0.87 8.49 5.20
CA ASP A 7 -0.49 8.45 4.66
C ASP A 7 -1.42 7.68 5.60
N THR A 8 -2.67 8.14 5.70
CA THR A 8 -3.72 7.45 6.44
C THR A 8 -4.60 6.63 5.51
N PRO A 9 -5.16 5.51 5.98
CA PRO A 9 -6.23 4.85 5.24
C PRO A 9 -7.41 5.78 5.00
N ASP A 10 -7.99 5.71 3.81
CA ASP A 10 -9.31 6.29 3.54
C ASP A 10 -10.40 5.40 4.13
N ILE A 11 -11.56 5.99 4.44
CA ILE A 11 -12.71 5.33 5.06
C ILE A 11 -13.88 5.23 4.07
N CYS A 12 -14.53 4.08 4.09
CA CYS A 12 -15.80 3.80 3.41
C CYS A 12 -16.72 3.12 4.41
N PHE A 13 -17.96 3.59 4.52
CA PHE A 13 -18.93 3.00 5.43
C PHE A 13 -19.67 1.85 4.76
N PHE A 14 -19.79 0.74 5.50
CA PHE A 14 -20.51 -0.46 5.08
C PHE A 14 -21.82 -0.58 5.84
N LEU A 15 -22.94 -0.50 5.13
CA LEU A 15 -24.30 -0.66 5.64
C LEU A 15 -24.94 -1.97 5.14
N SER A 16 -26.14 -2.29 5.64
CA SER A 16 -26.85 -3.51 5.25
C SER A 16 -27.25 -3.50 3.77
N ASP A 17 -27.40 -4.69 3.17
CA ASP A 17 -28.07 -4.84 1.88
C ASP A 17 -29.61 -4.70 1.99
N SER A 18 -30.15 -4.63 3.20
CA SER A 18 -31.56 -4.31 3.47
C SER A 18 -31.76 -2.81 3.63
N ALA A 19 -32.83 -2.26 3.02
CA ALA A 19 -33.07 -0.82 3.01
C ALA A 19 -33.54 -0.27 4.36
N ASP A 20 -34.50 -0.93 5.03
CA ASP A 20 -35.15 -0.39 6.24
C ASP A 20 -34.18 -0.18 7.42
N PRO A 21 -33.26 -1.12 7.75
CA PRO A 21 -32.30 -0.91 8.83
C PRO A 21 -31.36 0.28 8.56
N ASN A 22 -31.12 0.61 7.30
CA ASN A 22 -30.19 1.65 6.92
C ASN A 22 -30.73 3.06 7.14
N VAL A 23 -32.05 3.27 7.28
CA VAL A 23 -32.62 4.60 7.48
C VAL A 23 -32.02 5.27 8.72
N LYS A 24 -32.12 4.61 9.87
CA LYS A 24 -31.57 5.13 11.12
C LYS A 24 -30.04 5.25 11.08
N VAL A 25 -29.37 4.20 10.59
CA VAL A 25 -27.89 4.18 10.55
C VAL A 25 -27.36 5.29 9.65
N PHE A 26 -27.99 5.51 8.51
CA PHE A 26 -27.61 6.57 7.58
C PHE A 26 -27.89 7.96 8.17
N ASP A 27 -29.02 8.18 8.86
CA ASP A 27 -29.28 9.45 9.54
C ASP A 27 -28.20 9.74 10.59
N ASP A 28 -27.82 8.75 11.40
CA ASP A 28 -26.76 8.91 12.40
C ASP A 28 -25.39 9.23 11.74
N LEU A 29 -25.04 8.56 10.64
CA LEU A 29 -23.82 8.85 9.86
C LEU A 29 -23.86 10.22 9.20
N TRP A 30 -25.03 10.61 8.67
CA TRP A 30 -25.22 11.89 8.02
C TRP A 30 -24.97 13.02 9.03
N ASP A 31 -25.66 12.99 10.17
CA ASP A 31 -25.58 14.06 11.17
C ASP A 31 -24.20 14.16 11.82
N GLN A 32 -23.51 13.03 12.03
CA GLN A 32 -22.24 13.00 12.75
C GLN A 32 -21.01 13.16 11.85
N ILE A 33 -21.10 12.77 10.58
CA ILE A 33 -19.91 12.61 9.72
C ILE A 33 -20.07 13.41 8.43
N TYR A 34 -21.14 13.21 7.67
CA TYR A 34 -21.24 13.75 6.31
C TYR A 34 -21.79 15.18 6.24
N ALA A 35 -22.65 15.60 7.17
CA ALA A 35 -23.28 16.91 7.12
C ALA A 35 -22.30 18.06 7.39
N SER A 36 -21.27 17.82 8.22
CA SER A 36 -20.25 18.82 8.56
C SER A 36 -19.11 18.92 7.54
N ASN A 37 -18.90 17.87 6.72
CA ASN A 37 -17.71 17.70 5.85
C ASN A 37 -16.36 17.73 6.56
N GLU A 38 -16.33 17.66 7.90
CA GLU A 38 -15.09 17.76 8.71
C GLU A 38 -14.06 16.68 8.33
N TYR A 39 -14.54 15.48 7.99
CA TYR A 39 -13.71 14.32 7.66
C TYR A 39 -13.66 14.01 6.16
N SER A 40 -14.01 14.99 5.31
CA SER A 40 -14.16 14.76 3.86
C SER A 40 -12.87 14.37 3.14
N ASP A 41 -11.74 14.68 3.75
CA ASP A 41 -10.41 14.29 3.31
C ASP A 41 -10.09 12.81 3.55
N LEU A 42 -10.80 12.15 4.48
CA LEU A 42 -10.66 10.73 4.77
C LEU A 42 -11.55 9.85 3.89
N TYR A 43 -12.50 10.41 3.13
CA TYR A 43 -13.44 9.58 2.36
C TYR A 43 -12.76 8.93 1.16
N VAL A 44 -13.07 7.65 0.95
CA VAL A 44 -12.84 6.98 -0.34
C VAL A 44 -13.69 7.71 -1.39
N ILE A 45 -13.04 8.44 -2.29
CA ILE A 45 -13.72 9.10 -3.41
C ILE A 45 -13.69 8.16 -4.61
N TYR A 46 -14.87 7.78 -5.07
CA TYR A 46 -15.04 6.92 -6.22
C TYR A 46 -16.00 7.59 -7.20
N ARG A 47 -15.57 7.75 -8.46
CA ARG A 47 -16.34 8.44 -9.52
C ARG A 47 -16.81 9.84 -9.09
N GLY A 48 -15.94 10.58 -8.40
CA GLY A 48 -16.16 11.97 -8.02
C GLY A 48 -17.01 12.20 -6.78
N LYS A 49 -17.51 11.14 -6.11
CA LYS A 49 -18.30 11.24 -4.87
C LYS A 49 -17.78 10.28 -3.79
N PRO A 50 -18.06 10.53 -2.50
CA PRO A 50 -17.81 9.56 -1.45
C PRO A 50 -18.49 8.22 -1.74
N LEU A 51 -17.73 7.13 -1.60
CA LEU A 51 -18.24 5.76 -1.74
C LEU A 51 -18.96 5.34 -0.46
N ILE A 52 -20.13 4.71 -0.61
CA ILE A 52 -20.83 4.06 0.48
C ILE A 52 -21.38 2.71 0.03
N PHE A 53 -21.19 1.69 0.86
CA PHE A 53 -21.76 0.37 0.62
C PHE A 53 -23.10 0.23 1.34
N GLY A 54 -24.12 -0.25 0.63
CA GLY A 54 -25.41 -0.60 1.19
C GLY A 54 -26.60 -0.25 0.31
N ASN A 55 -27.78 -0.71 0.74
CA ASN A 55 -29.04 -0.41 0.06
C ASN A 55 -29.66 0.88 0.60
N LEU A 56 -29.49 1.99 -0.14
CA LEU A 56 -30.02 3.31 0.22
C LEU A 56 -31.34 3.66 -0.49
N SER A 57 -32.09 2.65 -0.97
CA SER A 57 -33.36 2.89 -1.67
C SER A 57 -34.43 3.57 -0.81
N ALA A 58 -34.36 3.40 0.51
CA ALA A 58 -35.24 4.06 1.49
C ALA A 58 -34.78 5.48 1.91
N ILE A 59 -33.59 5.93 1.47
CA ILE A 59 -33.08 7.28 1.72
C ILE A 59 -33.58 8.22 0.62
N ASP A 60 -33.86 9.49 0.97
CA ASP A 60 -34.27 10.49 -0.01
C ASP A 60 -33.18 10.73 -1.08
N ALA A 61 -33.63 11.17 -2.25
CA ALA A 61 -32.76 11.34 -3.41
C ALA A 61 -31.70 12.42 -3.19
N GLU A 62 -32.04 13.53 -2.51
CA GLU A 62 -31.12 14.65 -2.28
C GLU A 62 -29.88 14.22 -1.50
N ARG A 63 -30.06 13.48 -0.40
CA ARG A 63 -28.93 12.96 0.37
C ARG A 63 -28.23 11.81 -0.36
N ARG A 64 -28.98 10.90 -0.99
CA ARG A 64 -28.40 9.75 -1.71
C ARG A 64 -27.53 10.17 -2.90
N GLU A 65 -27.90 11.20 -3.64
CA GLU A 65 -27.18 11.66 -4.83
C GLU A 65 -25.80 12.26 -4.53
N LYS A 66 -25.50 12.53 -3.25
CA LYS A 66 -24.17 12.98 -2.80
C LYS A 66 -23.14 11.86 -2.76
N PHE A 67 -23.56 10.60 -2.92
CA PHE A 67 -22.70 9.43 -2.81
C PHE A 67 -22.60 8.67 -4.13
N THR A 68 -21.49 7.97 -4.32
CA THR A 68 -21.44 6.81 -5.20
C THR A 68 -21.87 5.61 -4.37
N VAL A 69 -23.07 5.08 -4.65
CA VAL A 69 -23.65 3.99 -3.88
C VAL A 69 -23.36 2.67 -4.59
N ARG A 70 -22.87 1.69 -3.85
CA ARG A 70 -22.80 0.29 -4.32
C ARG A 70 -23.52 -0.58 -3.31
N ARG A 71 -24.45 -1.43 -3.78
CA ARG A 71 -24.90 -2.53 -2.91
C ARG A 71 -23.71 -3.46 -2.69
N CYS A 72 -23.59 -4.06 -1.52
CA CYS A 72 -22.47 -4.94 -1.23
C CYS A 72 -22.88 -6.01 -0.23
N TRP A 73 -22.63 -7.29 -0.56
CA TRP A 73 -22.89 -8.40 0.36
C TRP A 73 -22.03 -9.63 0.01
N ALA A 74 -21.95 -10.58 0.94
CA ALA A 74 -21.21 -11.83 0.72
C ALA A 74 -22.01 -12.85 -0.10
N LEU A 75 -21.27 -13.78 -0.70
CA LEU A 75 -21.74 -14.98 -1.39
C LEU A 75 -22.80 -14.68 -2.45
N GLN A 76 -22.58 -13.60 -3.20
CA GLN A 76 -23.47 -13.27 -4.31
C GLN A 76 -23.15 -14.18 -5.49
N GLU A 77 -24.03 -15.15 -5.75
CA GLU A 77 -23.89 -16.10 -6.88
C GLU A 77 -24.39 -15.51 -8.20
N ASN A 78 -25.32 -14.55 -8.13
CA ASN A 78 -25.90 -13.87 -9.29
C ASN A 78 -26.33 -12.47 -8.87
N LEU A 79 -25.65 -11.45 -9.41
CA LEU A 79 -25.96 -10.04 -9.13
C LEU A 79 -27.18 -9.53 -9.91
N GLY A 80 -27.94 -10.41 -10.59
CA GLY A 80 -29.13 -10.05 -11.35
C GLY A 80 -28.77 -9.30 -12.63
N ASP A 81 -29.23 -8.06 -12.78
CA ASP A 81 -28.71 -7.17 -13.84
C ASP A 81 -27.29 -6.66 -13.53
N GLY A 82 -26.75 -6.97 -12.35
CA GLY A 82 -25.35 -6.80 -11.98
C GLY A 82 -24.93 -5.36 -11.73
N LYS A 83 -25.90 -4.44 -11.77
CA LYS A 83 -25.70 -3.01 -11.86
C LYS A 83 -25.41 -2.41 -10.47
N ASP A 84 -24.18 -1.91 -10.28
CA ASP A 84 -23.77 -1.21 -9.06
C ASP A 84 -23.91 -2.06 -7.77
N TYR A 85 -23.73 -3.39 -7.89
CA TYR A 85 -23.71 -4.35 -6.78
C TYR A 85 -22.36 -5.07 -6.76
N TRP A 86 -21.61 -4.92 -5.66
CA TRP A 86 -20.33 -5.59 -5.40
C TRP A 86 -20.47 -6.79 -4.45
N SER A 87 -19.46 -7.66 -4.43
CA SER A 87 -19.36 -8.67 -3.38
C SER A 87 -18.16 -8.40 -2.50
N TRP A 88 -18.26 -8.62 -1.20
CA TRP A 88 -17.09 -8.60 -0.31
C TRP A 88 -16.47 -9.98 -0.11
N MET A 89 -17.13 -11.05 -0.57
CA MET A 89 -16.61 -12.41 -0.50
C MET A 89 -17.43 -13.32 -1.39
N CYS A 90 -16.79 -14.14 -2.22
CA CYS A 90 -17.48 -15.17 -3.01
C CYS A 90 -16.62 -16.43 -3.15
N GLU A 91 -17.27 -17.55 -3.51
CA GLU A 91 -16.59 -18.78 -3.88
C GLU A 91 -15.81 -18.62 -5.20
N THR A 92 -14.85 -19.51 -5.45
CA THR A 92 -14.04 -19.51 -6.68
C THR A 92 -14.70 -20.38 -7.78
N PRO A 93 -14.78 -19.92 -9.05
CA PRO A 93 -14.32 -18.63 -9.56
C PRO A 93 -15.19 -17.47 -9.06
N GLN A 94 -14.54 -16.36 -8.74
CA GLN A 94 -15.23 -15.19 -8.20
C GLN A 94 -16.24 -14.62 -9.20
N VAL A 95 -17.34 -14.10 -8.65
CA VAL A 95 -18.34 -13.37 -9.42
C VAL A 95 -17.79 -11.98 -9.77
N ILE A 96 -18.02 -11.57 -11.01
CA ILE A 96 -17.60 -10.27 -11.53
C ILE A 96 -18.73 -9.26 -11.35
N SER A 97 -18.41 -8.12 -10.76
CA SER A 97 -19.33 -6.99 -10.60
C SER A 97 -19.17 -6.02 -11.76
N TYR A 98 -20.29 -5.49 -12.27
CA TYR A 98 -20.29 -4.59 -13.42
C TYR A 98 -20.85 -3.21 -13.07
N ASN A 99 -20.25 -2.18 -13.68
CA ASN A 99 -20.81 -0.85 -13.57
C ASN A 99 -22.13 -0.78 -14.34
N ALA A 100 -23.16 -0.25 -13.68
CA ALA A 100 -24.51 -0.20 -14.24
C ALA A 100 -24.65 0.63 -15.52
N GLN A 101 -23.88 1.72 -15.59
CA GLN A 101 -23.94 2.71 -16.65
C GLN A 101 -23.00 2.36 -17.80
N THR A 102 -21.74 1.98 -17.51
CA THR A 102 -20.69 1.75 -18.51
C THR A 102 -20.54 0.28 -18.95
N GLY A 103 -21.12 -0.65 -18.18
CA GLY A 103 -20.96 -2.09 -18.38
C GLY A 103 -19.52 -2.59 -18.26
N GLU A 104 -18.62 -1.81 -17.67
CA GLU A 104 -17.23 -2.22 -17.43
C GLU A 104 -17.14 -3.24 -16.29
N VAL A 105 -16.07 -4.03 -16.30
CA VAL A 105 -15.68 -4.88 -15.17
C VAL A 105 -15.25 -3.96 -14.03
N GLU A 106 -16.12 -3.80 -13.04
CA GLU A 106 -15.96 -2.78 -12.01
C GLU A 106 -15.24 -3.33 -10.78
N GLU A 107 -15.70 -4.45 -10.24
CA GLU A 107 -15.19 -4.98 -8.97
C GLU A 107 -15.08 -6.51 -8.99
N MET A 108 -14.10 -7.03 -8.24
CA MET A 108 -14.04 -8.44 -7.89
C MET A 108 -13.42 -8.64 -6.50
N SER A 109 -14.07 -9.48 -5.68
CA SER A 109 -13.64 -9.73 -4.30
C SER A 109 -12.50 -10.75 -4.24
N VAL A 110 -11.55 -10.59 -3.34
CA VAL A 110 -10.50 -11.58 -3.06
C VAL A 110 -10.50 -11.88 -1.55
N SER A 111 -10.59 -13.16 -1.18
CA SER A 111 -10.58 -13.59 0.22
C SER A 111 -9.58 -14.71 0.45
N ALA A 112 -8.92 -14.70 1.61
CA ALA A 112 -7.97 -15.76 1.98
C ALA A 112 -8.68 -17.06 2.40
N GLY A 113 -9.88 -16.96 2.97
CA GLY A 113 -10.77 -18.06 3.38
C GLY A 113 -12.23 -17.63 3.21
N ILE A 114 -13.18 -18.58 3.15
CA ILE A 114 -14.60 -18.23 3.00
C ILE A 114 -15.32 -18.36 4.34
N LEU A 115 -15.88 -19.53 4.65
CA LEU A 115 -16.73 -19.73 5.83
C LEU A 115 -16.61 -21.14 6.38
N ALA A 116 -16.63 -21.26 7.71
CA ALA A 116 -16.62 -22.55 8.39
C ALA A 116 -17.86 -23.39 8.04
N ASN A 117 -19.04 -22.79 7.87
CA ASN A 117 -20.28 -23.49 7.54
C ASN A 117 -20.44 -23.86 6.06
N LEU A 118 -19.50 -23.45 5.20
CA LEU A 118 -19.35 -23.98 3.84
C LEU A 118 -18.23 -25.02 3.76
N SER A 119 -17.44 -25.18 4.82
CA SER A 119 -16.20 -25.97 4.80
C SER A 119 -15.26 -25.54 3.67
N ILE A 120 -15.14 -24.23 3.42
CA ILE A 120 -14.21 -23.64 2.45
C ILE A 120 -13.27 -22.72 3.22
N GLY A 121 -12.06 -23.20 3.46
CA GLY A 121 -10.99 -22.49 4.15
C GLY A 121 -9.84 -22.10 3.21
N ARG A 122 -8.74 -21.65 3.82
CA ARG A 122 -7.54 -21.16 3.11
C ARG A 122 -6.87 -22.18 2.22
N SER A 123 -7.03 -23.46 2.54
CA SER A 123 -6.43 -24.57 1.81
C SER A 123 -7.26 -25.03 0.61
N TYR A 124 -8.47 -24.49 0.42
CA TYR A 124 -9.32 -24.84 -0.72
C TYR A 124 -8.67 -24.47 -2.05
N THR A 125 -8.86 -25.31 -3.06
CA THR A 125 -8.64 -24.96 -4.48
C THR A 125 -9.79 -25.49 -5.33
N VAL A 126 -10.06 -24.90 -6.49
CA VAL A 126 -11.14 -25.39 -7.38
C VAL A 126 -10.90 -26.86 -7.76
N LYS A 127 -9.64 -27.20 -8.02
CA LYS A 127 -9.19 -28.54 -8.45
C LYS A 127 -9.31 -29.58 -7.35
N ASN A 128 -8.78 -29.29 -6.15
CA ASN A 128 -8.64 -30.30 -5.10
C ASN A 128 -9.73 -30.21 -4.02
N LYS A 129 -10.57 -29.16 -4.06
CA LYS A 129 -11.55 -28.82 -3.03
C LYS A 129 -10.89 -28.62 -1.66
N GLN A 130 -11.69 -28.57 -0.61
CA GLN A 130 -11.19 -28.52 0.77
C GLN A 130 -10.50 -29.85 1.11
N PRO A 131 -9.27 -29.83 1.65
CA PRO A 131 -8.62 -31.06 2.13
C PRO A 131 -9.47 -31.80 3.17
N ALA A 132 -9.40 -33.13 3.16
CA ALA A 132 -10.01 -33.98 4.18
C ALA A 132 -9.37 -33.75 5.56
N LEU A 133 -10.05 -34.20 6.63
CA LEU A 133 -9.50 -34.19 7.98
C LEU A 133 -8.17 -34.97 8.05
N GLY A 134 -7.13 -34.33 8.60
CA GLY A 134 -5.86 -34.98 8.88
C GLY A 134 -5.94 -35.95 10.07
N ILE A 135 -4.84 -36.67 10.31
CA ILE A 135 -4.65 -37.50 11.51
C ILE A 135 -3.53 -36.88 12.34
N LEU A 136 -3.86 -36.53 13.59
CA LEU A 136 -2.92 -35.98 14.55
C LEU A 136 -1.93 -37.05 15.04
N PRO A 137 -0.78 -36.68 15.63
CA PRO A 137 0.20 -37.64 16.16
C PRO A 137 -0.36 -38.64 17.20
N ASN A 138 -1.46 -38.27 17.87
CA ASN A 138 -2.17 -39.13 18.82
C ASN A 138 -3.19 -40.09 18.18
N GLY A 139 -3.24 -40.16 16.85
CA GLY A 139 -4.15 -41.03 16.07
C GLY A 139 -5.59 -40.53 15.93
N LYS A 140 -5.95 -39.38 16.54
CA LYS A 140 -7.27 -38.77 16.36
C LYS A 140 -7.35 -38.00 15.06
N ARG A 141 -8.57 -37.82 14.55
CA ARG A 141 -8.82 -36.88 13.44
C ARG A 141 -8.57 -35.45 13.93
N ASP A 142 -7.98 -34.63 13.07
CA ASP A 142 -7.88 -33.19 13.29
C ASP A 142 -9.24 -32.53 13.01
N GLU A 143 -10.23 -32.84 13.87
CA GLU A 143 -11.55 -32.24 13.81
C GLU A 143 -11.41 -30.72 13.79
N PHE A 144 -12.18 -30.08 12.92
CA PHE A 144 -12.16 -28.63 12.64
C PHE A 144 -10.92 -28.13 11.89
N GLN A 145 -9.95 -28.99 11.56
CA GLN A 145 -8.77 -28.66 10.75
C GLN A 145 -7.89 -27.54 11.35
N PHE A 146 -7.64 -27.60 12.66
CA PHE A 146 -6.77 -26.61 13.33
C PHE A 146 -5.29 -26.71 12.90
N HIS A 147 -4.85 -27.87 12.43
CA HIS A 147 -3.43 -28.19 12.21
C HIS A 147 -3.16 -28.60 10.77
N LEU A 148 -3.97 -28.14 9.83
CA LEU A 148 -3.79 -28.49 8.42
C LEU A 148 -2.50 -27.84 7.88
N ASP A 149 -1.56 -28.68 7.43
CA ASP A 149 -0.23 -28.24 6.96
C ASP A 149 -0.28 -27.28 5.77
N SER A 150 -1.38 -27.29 5.01
CA SER A 150 -1.58 -26.39 3.87
C SER A 150 -2.11 -25.01 4.25
N THR A 151 -2.62 -24.83 5.47
CA THR A 151 -3.18 -23.57 5.96
C THR A 151 -2.21 -22.40 5.80
N PRO A 152 -0.90 -22.52 6.06
CA PRO A 152 0.01 -21.40 5.86
C PRO A 152 0.19 -20.97 4.42
N PHE A 153 -0.07 -21.83 3.41
CA PHE A 153 0.25 -21.53 2.01
C PHE A 153 -0.73 -20.57 1.32
N GLY A 154 -1.95 -20.40 1.84
CA GLY A 154 -2.94 -19.48 1.25
C GLY A 154 -3.36 -19.84 -0.17
N LEU A 155 -3.61 -21.14 -0.42
CA LEU A 155 -3.89 -21.66 -1.77
C LEU A 155 -5.14 -21.01 -2.40
N LEU A 156 -6.21 -20.84 -1.63
CA LEU A 156 -7.41 -20.15 -2.09
C LEU A 156 -7.10 -18.70 -2.46
N PHE A 157 -6.35 -18.01 -1.61
CA PHE A 157 -5.98 -16.60 -1.78
C PHE A 157 -5.21 -16.40 -3.09
N ALA A 158 -4.19 -17.24 -3.32
CA ALA A 158 -3.40 -17.22 -4.54
C ALA A 158 -4.24 -17.51 -5.80
N GLU A 159 -5.18 -18.47 -5.73
CA GLU A 159 -6.06 -18.79 -6.86
C GLU A 159 -7.02 -17.63 -7.18
N GLN A 160 -7.60 -16.99 -6.16
CA GLN A 160 -8.47 -15.82 -6.30
C GLN A 160 -7.72 -14.57 -6.80
N MET A 161 -6.48 -14.36 -6.33
CA MET A 161 -5.61 -13.29 -6.82
C MET A 161 -5.24 -13.50 -8.29
N LYS A 162 -4.86 -14.72 -8.67
CA LYS A 162 -4.55 -15.04 -10.08
C LYS A 162 -5.75 -14.75 -10.98
N ARG A 163 -6.95 -15.11 -10.54
CA ARG A 163 -8.17 -14.80 -11.29
C ARG A 163 -8.39 -13.29 -11.41
N ALA A 164 -8.09 -12.51 -10.36
CA ALA A 164 -8.17 -11.05 -10.40
C ALA A 164 -7.17 -10.44 -11.39
N GLU A 165 -5.95 -10.96 -11.46
CA GLU A 165 -4.96 -10.56 -12.47
C GLU A 165 -5.43 -10.90 -13.90
N GLU A 166 -6.15 -12.01 -14.10
CA GLU A 166 -6.70 -12.40 -15.42
C GLU A 166 -7.92 -11.57 -15.84
N VAL A 167 -8.81 -11.24 -14.90
CA VAL A 167 -10.06 -10.50 -15.14
C VAL A 167 -9.83 -9.00 -15.22
N ASP A 168 -8.88 -8.52 -14.44
CA ASP A 168 -8.41 -7.14 -14.47
C ASP A 168 -9.47 -6.09 -14.05
N PRO A 169 -10.16 -6.24 -12.90
CA PRO A 169 -11.22 -5.32 -12.49
C PRO A 169 -10.68 -3.94 -12.10
N TYR A 170 -11.52 -2.90 -12.16
CA TYR A 170 -11.13 -1.57 -11.69
C TYR A 170 -10.86 -1.54 -10.17
N VAL A 171 -11.68 -2.25 -9.39
CA VAL A 171 -11.58 -2.41 -7.94
C VAL A 171 -11.35 -3.87 -7.58
N VAL A 172 -10.42 -4.11 -6.66
CA VAL A 172 -10.32 -5.41 -5.96
C VAL A 172 -10.64 -5.17 -4.49
N LEU A 173 -11.69 -5.81 -4.00
CA LEU A 173 -12.04 -5.78 -2.58
C LEU A 173 -11.40 -6.97 -1.87
N VAL A 174 -10.33 -6.73 -1.12
CA VAL A 174 -9.68 -7.74 -0.29
C VAL A 174 -10.31 -7.75 1.09
N THR A 175 -10.86 -8.88 1.51
CA THR A 175 -11.60 -8.96 2.78
C THR A 175 -10.85 -9.75 3.83
N GLY A 176 -10.70 -9.13 5.00
CA GLY A 176 -10.19 -9.72 6.23
C GLY A 176 -8.91 -9.02 6.71
N TRP A 177 -9.05 -8.08 7.64
CA TRP A 177 -7.95 -7.48 8.40
C TRP A 177 -8.48 -7.06 9.77
N ASN A 178 -7.87 -7.55 10.85
CA ASN A 178 -8.25 -7.34 12.24
C ASN A 178 -9.60 -7.94 12.67
N GLU A 179 -9.99 -9.09 12.11
CA GLU A 179 -11.22 -9.80 12.49
C GLU A 179 -10.90 -11.02 13.37
N TRP A 180 -10.69 -10.76 14.66
CA TRP A 180 -10.28 -11.78 15.65
C TRP A 180 -11.42 -12.32 16.52
N THR A 181 -12.67 -12.13 16.11
CA THR A 181 -13.84 -12.60 16.86
C THR A 181 -14.74 -13.46 16.00
N ALA A 182 -15.13 -14.63 16.51
CA ALA A 182 -16.09 -15.51 15.88
C ALA A 182 -17.44 -15.42 16.58
N GLY A 183 -18.49 -15.02 15.86
CA GLY A 183 -19.86 -15.04 16.37
C GLY A 183 -20.40 -16.48 16.50
N ARG A 184 -21.02 -16.80 17.64
CA ARG A 184 -21.76 -18.07 17.83
C ARG A 184 -23.20 -17.90 17.34
N TRP A 185 -23.62 -18.78 16.44
CA TRP A 185 -24.98 -18.81 15.91
C TRP A 185 -25.67 -20.13 16.25
N GLU A 186 -26.99 -20.06 16.42
CA GLU A 186 -27.84 -21.26 16.49
C GLU A 186 -28.57 -21.44 15.17
N THR A 187 -28.55 -22.65 14.64
CA THR A 187 -29.27 -22.99 13.41
C THR A 187 -30.58 -23.71 13.74
N THR A 188 -31.63 -23.34 13.00
CA THR A 188 -32.90 -24.07 12.97
C THR A 188 -32.96 -25.07 11.80
N GLY A 189 -31.97 -25.05 10.91
CA GLY A 189 -31.84 -25.97 9.77
C GLY A 189 -30.88 -27.13 10.03
N SER A 190 -30.87 -28.13 9.14
CA SER A 190 -29.96 -29.26 9.19
C SER A 190 -29.17 -29.44 7.90
N GLY A 191 -27.98 -30.02 7.99
CA GLY A 191 -27.20 -30.48 6.84
C GLY A 191 -26.04 -29.59 6.36
N ALA A 192 -25.78 -28.44 6.99
CA ALA A 192 -24.57 -27.67 6.69
C ALA A 192 -23.35 -28.37 7.31
N LEU A 193 -22.30 -28.64 6.51
CA LEU A 193 -21.07 -29.23 6.99
C LEU A 193 -20.17 -28.15 7.59
N ILE A 194 -19.95 -28.22 8.90
CA ILE A 194 -19.16 -27.23 9.64
C ILE A 194 -17.71 -27.71 9.72
N ALA A 195 -16.81 -26.94 9.10
CA ALA A 195 -15.36 -27.11 9.15
C ALA A 195 -14.92 -28.57 8.92
N ASN A 196 -15.57 -29.23 7.95
CA ASN A 196 -15.37 -30.63 7.56
C ASN A 196 -15.57 -31.67 8.67
N THR A 197 -16.28 -31.33 9.76
CA THR A 197 -16.39 -32.17 10.96
C THR A 197 -17.78 -32.76 11.17
N TYR A 198 -18.81 -31.92 11.23
CA TYR A 198 -20.16 -32.35 11.60
C TYR A 198 -21.22 -31.62 10.78
N LEU A 199 -22.40 -32.24 10.65
CA LEU A 199 -23.56 -31.63 10.01
C LEU A 199 -24.43 -30.92 11.05
N THR A 200 -24.87 -29.70 10.74
CA THR A 200 -25.81 -28.98 11.60
C THR A 200 -27.13 -29.74 11.77
N GLY A 201 -27.80 -29.51 12.90
CA GLY A 201 -29.14 -30.05 13.16
C GLY A 201 -29.15 -31.57 13.39
N GLY A 202 -28.03 -32.14 13.82
CA GLY A 202 -27.91 -33.53 14.23
C GLY A 202 -28.67 -33.85 15.53
N LYS A 203 -28.62 -35.12 15.95
CA LYS A 203 -29.31 -35.61 17.17
C LYS A 203 -28.77 -34.96 18.45
N GLU A 204 -27.50 -34.57 18.46
CA GLU A 204 -26.83 -34.03 19.63
C GLU A 204 -26.98 -32.51 19.69
N ALA A 205 -27.29 -31.98 20.88
CA ALA A 205 -27.64 -30.58 21.06
C ALA A 205 -26.56 -29.60 20.58
N TRP A 206 -25.27 -29.95 20.73
CA TRP A 206 -24.16 -29.10 20.33
C TRP A 206 -24.05 -28.91 18.81
N THR A 207 -24.60 -29.84 18.01
CA THR A 207 -24.64 -29.72 16.54
C THR A 207 -25.63 -28.66 16.03
N LYS A 208 -26.38 -28.01 16.94
CA LYS A 208 -27.25 -26.87 16.61
C LYS A 208 -26.54 -25.52 16.70
N SER A 209 -25.31 -25.49 17.22
CA SER A 209 -24.52 -24.26 17.38
C SER A 209 -23.28 -24.31 16.52
N TYR A 210 -22.96 -23.22 15.83
CA TYR A 210 -21.80 -23.14 14.96
C TYR A 210 -21.22 -21.73 14.93
N TYR A 211 -19.98 -21.63 14.46
CA TYR A 211 -19.30 -20.37 14.17
C TYR A 211 -19.21 -20.22 12.65
N VAL A 212 -19.26 -18.99 12.17
CA VAL A 212 -19.33 -18.66 10.74
C VAL A 212 -17.98 -18.10 10.30
N ASP A 213 -17.66 -16.91 10.81
CA ASP A 213 -16.46 -16.14 10.51
C ASP A 213 -15.36 -16.37 11.55
N ALA A 214 -14.10 -16.18 11.13
CA ALA A 214 -12.91 -16.15 11.99
C ALA A 214 -12.82 -17.33 12.99
N PHE A 215 -13.30 -18.52 12.62
CA PHE A 215 -13.48 -19.64 13.54
C PHE A 215 -12.16 -20.22 14.03
N ASN A 216 -11.20 -20.40 13.12
CA ASN A 216 -9.86 -20.90 13.41
C ASN A 216 -8.88 -20.51 12.29
N PRO A 217 -7.59 -20.91 12.35
CA PRO A 217 -6.62 -20.53 11.32
C PRO A 217 -7.01 -20.94 9.89
N GLU A 218 -7.69 -22.07 9.66
CA GLU A 218 -8.09 -22.52 8.31
C GLU A 218 -9.37 -21.84 7.81
N PHE A 219 -10.38 -21.71 8.68
CA PHE A 219 -11.69 -21.13 8.37
C PHE A 219 -11.78 -19.68 8.89
N SER A 220 -10.84 -18.86 8.40
CA SER A 220 -10.78 -17.42 8.65
C SER A 220 -10.30 -16.72 7.38
N ARG A 221 -10.79 -15.51 7.15
CA ARG A 221 -10.36 -14.62 6.07
C ARG A 221 -9.28 -13.62 6.49
N ASP A 222 -9.01 -13.50 7.79
CA ASP A 222 -8.07 -12.53 8.33
C ASP A 222 -6.63 -12.76 7.83
N ILE A 223 -5.93 -11.72 7.40
CA ILE A 223 -4.57 -11.86 6.87
C ILE A 223 -3.48 -11.22 7.74
N GLU A 224 -3.82 -10.81 8.97
CA GLU A 224 -2.86 -10.17 9.85
C GLU A 224 -1.72 -11.12 10.23
N PRO A 225 -0.46 -10.65 10.27
CA PRO A 225 0.65 -11.44 10.77
C PRO A 225 0.39 -11.99 12.17
N MET A 226 0.72 -13.26 12.40
CA MET A 226 0.51 -13.91 13.71
C MET A 226 1.71 -14.75 14.17
N LYS A 227 1.96 -14.73 15.49
CA LYS A 227 2.96 -15.59 16.13
C LYS A 227 2.44 -17.01 16.29
N GLY A 228 3.25 -18.01 15.91
CA GLY A 228 2.94 -19.44 16.08
C GLY A 228 1.92 -20.02 15.08
N GLY A 229 1.41 -19.21 14.15
CA GLY A 229 0.55 -19.64 13.05
C GLY A 229 1.24 -19.48 11.69
N PHE A 230 0.55 -18.87 10.74
CA PHE A 230 1.06 -18.67 9.37
C PHE A 230 2.10 -17.56 9.22
N GLY A 231 2.61 -17.01 10.33
CA GLY A 231 3.55 -15.89 10.32
C GLY A 231 2.93 -14.69 9.63
N ASP A 232 3.68 -14.09 8.70
CA ASP A 232 3.27 -12.96 7.87
C ASP A 232 2.95 -13.35 6.42
N ASN A 233 2.78 -14.64 6.13
CA ASN A 233 2.73 -15.11 4.74
C ASN A 233 1.62 -14.47 3.92
N TYR A 234 0.42 -14.31 4.49
CA TYR A 234 -0.71 -13.69 3.79
C TYR A 234 -0.49 -12.20 3.52
N TYR A 235 0.16 -11.48 4.43
CA TYR A 235 0.55 -10.09 4.22
C TYR A 235 1.49 -9.94 3.02
N TYR A 236 2.51 -10.80 2.92
CA TYR A 236 3.45 -10.76 1.78
C TYR A 236 2.83 -11.25 0.47
N GLN A 237 1.87 -12.19 0.51
CA GLN A 237 1.08 -12.56 -0.67
C GLN A 237 0.27 -11.35 -1.18
N LEU A 238 -0.39 -10.62 -0.27
CA LEU A 238 -1.11 -9.41 -0.62
C LEU A 238 -0.17 -8.33 -1.18
N ALA A 239 0.95 -8.06 -0.52
CA ALA A 239 1.93 -7.08 -0.99
C ALA A 239 2.46 -7.41 -2.40
N ALA A 240 2.77 -8.70 -2.65
CA ALA A 240 3.23 -9.16 -3.95
C ALA A 240 2.13 -9.03 -5.03
N PHE A 241 0.89 -9.39 -4.71
CA PHE A 241 -0.26 -9.22 -5.59
C PHE A 241 -0.50 -7.75 -5.93
N LEU A 242 -0.54 -6.87 -4.94
CA LEU A 242 -0.75 -5.43 -5.16
C LEU A 242 0.31 -4.82 -6.07
N ARG A 243 1.59 -5.20 -5.93
CA ARG A 243 2.66 -4.75 -6.82
C ARG A 243 2.52 -5.23 -8.26
N ARG A 244 1.98 -6.43 -8.49
CA ARG A 244 1.70 -6.94 -9.84
C ARG A 244 0.44 -6.31 -10.43
N PHE A 245 -0.59 -6.17 -9.61
CA PHE A 245 -1.91 -5.70 -10.03
C PHE A 245 -1.97 -4.19 -10.26
N LYS A 246 -1.46 -3.39 -9.31
CA LYS A 246 -1.42 -1.92 -9.40
C LYS A 246 -0.14 -1.39 -10.05
N GLY A 247 0.88 -2.24 -10.18
CA GLY A 247 2.23 -1.81 -10.50
C GLY A 247 3.03 -1.39 -9.26
N ALA A 248 4.32 -1.12 -9.47
CA ALA A 248 5.22 -0.58 -8.47
C ALA A 248 6.09 0.51 -9.11
N ARG A 249 6.48 1.50 -8.32
CA ARG A 249 7.42 2.53 -8.77
C ARG A 249 8.76 1.92 -9.15
N GLU A 250 9.44 2.53 -10.12
CA GLU A 250 10.83 2.17 -10.45
C GLU A 250 11.74 2.36 -9.23
N ILE A 251 12.71 1.45 -9.07
CA ILE A 251 13.71 1.52 -8.00
C ILE A 251 14.72 2.61 -8.41
N PRO A 252 14.92 3.67 -7.60
CA PRO A 252 15.86 4.73 -7.94
C PRO A 252 17.30 4.19 -8.02
N ALA A 253 18.04 4.61 -9.04
CA ALA A 253 19.47 4.33 -9.12
C ALA A 253 20.26 5.20 -8.13
N ALA A 254 21.32 4.62 -7.57
CA ALA A 254 22.23 5.30 -6.65
C ALA A 254 23.00 6.41 -7.37
N ASP A 255 22.94 7.63 -6.84
CA ASP A 255 23.59 8.82 -7.40
C ASP A 255 24.35 9.60 -6.34
N GLY A 256 25.26 10.48 -6.76
CA GLY A 256 26.07 11.30 -5.85
C GLY A 256 27.03 10.50 -4.98
N GLN A 257 27.52 9.37 -5.49
CA GLN A 257 28.36 8.41 -4.77
C GLN A 257 29.77 8.98 -4.55
N ILE A 258 30.15 9.17 -3.28
CA ILE A 258 31.42 9.79 -2.86
C ILE A 258 32.11 8.99 -1.75
N ALA A 259 33.41 9.23 -1.56
CA ALA A 259 34.08 8.78 -0.34
C ALA A 259 33.59 9.62 0.84
N ILE A 260 33.21 8.96 1.93
CA ILE A 260 32.69 9.61 3.14
C ILE A 260 33.84 9.73 4.13
N SER A 261 34.06 10.94 4.65
CA SER A 261 35.03 11.21 5.70
C SER A 261 34.40 10.97 7.07
N GLU A 262 35.10 10.24 7.94
CA GLU A 262 34.66 9.99 9.33
C GLU A 262 34.48 11.27 10.14
N ASP A 263 35.22 12.34 9.80
CA ASP A 263 35.19 13.62 10.52
C ASP A 263 34.38 14.69 9.75
N GLY A 264 33.67 14.30 8.68
CA GLY A 264 32.98 15.21 7.76
C GLY A 264 31.56 15.62 8.17
N GLY A 265 31.03 15.05 9.25
CA GLY A 265 29.66 15.30 9.73
C GLY A 265 28.56 14.78 8.79
N ALA A 266 27.29 15.03 9.12
CA ALA A 266 26.14 14.54 8.36
C ALA A 266 25.94 15.22 6.99
N GLU A 267 26.41 16.46 6.81
CA GLU A 267 26.15 17.27 5.60
C GLU A 267 26.70 16.67 4.31
N GLN A 268 27.76 15.86 4.40
CA GLN A 268 28.33 15.15 3.25
C GLN A 268 27.33 14.20 2.57
N TRP A 269 26.29 13.77 3.30
CA TRP A 269 25.26 12.87 2.78
C TRP A 269 24.15 13.57 2.01
N SER A 270 24.10 14.91 2.01
CA SER A 270 23.03 15.70 1.36
C SER A 270 22.89 15.39 -0.14
N GLY A 271 24.00 15.17 -0.83
CA GLY A 271 24.05 14.83 -2.26
C GLY A 271 23.95 13.33 -2.58
N VAL A 272 23.95 12.45 -1.58
CA VAL A 272 23.92 10.99 -1.77
C VAL A 272 22.48 10.51 -1.86
N TRP A 273 22.16 9.79 -2.95
CA TRP A 273 20.83 9.27 -3.24
C TRP A 273 20.86 7.77 -3.61
N PRO A 274 19.75 7.04 -3.43
CA PRO A 274 18.50 7.48 -2.80
C PRO A 274 18.59 7.56 -1.26
N GLU A 275 17.65 8.29 -0.67
CA GLU A 275 17.37 8.21 0.76
C GLU A 275 16.36 7.08 1.00
N TYR A 276 16.72 6.13 1.86
CA TYR A 276 15.87 5.01 2.25
C TYR A 276 15.18 5.37 3.56
N ARG A 277 13.85 5.39 3.59
CA ARG A 277 13.07 5.88 4.74
C ARG A 277 12.35 4.75 5.46
N ASP A 278 12.21 4.90 6.76
CA ASP A 278 11.41 4.02 7.62
C ASP A 278 10.35 4.79 8.42
N THR A 279 9.54 4.06 9.18
CA THR A 279 8.39 4.60 9.91
C THR A 279 8.81 5.17 11.25
N SER A 280 8.66 6.49 11.45
CA SER A 280 8.97 7.07 12.75
C SER A 280 8.06 6.52 13.85
N GLY A 281 8.66 6.21 15.01
CA GLY A 281 7.94 5.85 16.24
C GLY A 281 7.53 4.38 16.34
N ASP A 282 8.00 3.52 15.43
CA ASP A 282 7.73 2.07 15.47
C ASP A 282 8.50 1.33 16.57
N THR A 283 9.40 2.01 17.28
CA THR A 283 9.98 1.58 18.58
C THR A 283 9.04 1.70 19.78
N MET A 284 7.81 2.20 19.62
CA MET A 284 6.89 2.42 20.73
C MET A 284 6.70 1.14 21.56
N HIS A 285 6.93 1.27 22.88
CA HIS A 285 6.71 0.16 23.81
C HIS A 285 5.22 -0.19 23.87
N ARG A 286 4.93 -1.49 23.86
CA ARG A 286 3.57 -2.02 23.90
C ARG A 286 3.33 -2.58 25.30
N ASP A 287 2.29 -2.08 25.96
CA ASP A 287 1.88 -2.53 27.29
C ASP A 287 0.36 -2.50 27.38
N SER A 288 -0.28 -3.62 27.04
CA SER A 288 -1.74 -3.65 26.87
C SER A 288 -2.34 -4.99 27.28
N ILE A 289 -3.56 -4.91 27.81
CA ILE A 289 -4.38 -6.10 28.03
C ILE A 289 -4.95 -6.57 26.67
N GLY A 290 -4.80 -7.86 26.39
CA GLY A 290 -5.38 -8.47 25.21
C GLY A 290 -6.90 -8.46 25.25
N PHE A 291 -7.51 -8.60 24.07
CA PHE A 291 -8.95 -8.69 23.92
C PHE A 291 -9.56 -9.77 24.85
N GLY A 292 -10.67 -9.44 25.49
CA GLY A 292 -11.35 -10.30 26.48
C GLY A 292 -10.70 -10.34 27.87
N GLY A 293 -9.56 -9.69 28.08
CA GLY A 293 -8.94 -9.56 29.40
C GLY A 293 -8.15 -10.79 29.88
N PHE A 294 -7.93 -11.78 29.01
CA PHE A 294 -7.32 -13.06 29.39
C PHE A 294 -5.79 -13.08 29.31
N ASN A 295 -5.22 -12.23 28.46
CA ASN A 295 -3.79 -12.15 28.22
C ASN A 295 -3.30 -10.73 28.45
N TYR A 296 -2.04 -10.58 28.82
CA TYR A 296 -1.39 -9.29 28.96
C TYR A 296 -0.14 -9.29 28.09
N TYR A 297 -0.07 -8.37 27.13
CA TYR A 297 1.04 -8.25 26.20
C TYR A 297 1.93 -7.08 26.61
N ARG A 298 3.21 -7.38 26.87
CA ARG A 298 4.24 -6.39 27.17
C ARG A 298 5.45 -6.62 26.27
N ASN A 299 5.88 -5.55 25.60
CA ASN A 299 7.09 -5.51 24.80
C ASN A 299 7.74 -4.13 24.93
N SER A 300 8.93 -4.10 25.53
CA SER A 300 9.72 -2.89 25.77
C SER A 300 11.08 -2.96 25.07
N THR A 301 11.15 -3.65 23.93
CA THR A 301 12.41 -3.89 23.22
C THR A 301 12.84 -2.73 22.31
N GLY A 302 11.95 -1.78 21.98
CA GLY A 302 12.31 -0.58 21.22
C GLY A 302 13.40 0.24 21.91
N ARG A 303 14.43 0.63 21.16
CA ARG A 303 15.62 1.37 21.62
C ARG A 303 15.95 2.55 20.70
N ASN A 304 16.48 2.26 19.50
CA ASN A 304 16.85 3.27 18.51
C ASN A 304 15.80 3.31 17.39
N ASP A 305 15.07 4.42 17.26
CA ASP A 305 14.04 4.67 16.21
C ASP A 305 14.73 5.16 14.93
N ILE A 306 14.93 4.27 13.97
CA ILE A 306 15.59 4.49 12.70
C ILE A 306 14.65 5.25 11.77
N LEU A 307 15.09 6.39 11.25
CA LEU A 307 14.27 7.21 10.34
C LEU A 307 14.69 7.03 8.89
N ARG A 308 16.00 6.95 8.64
CA ARG A 308 16.53 6.88 7.29
C ARG A 308 17.90 6.27 7.21
N ALA A 309 18.19 5.68 6.06
CA ALA A 309 19.48 5.18 5.69
C ALA A 309 19.95 5.77 4.36
N LYS A 310 21.26 5.81 4.16
CA LYS A 310 21.91 6.14 2.89
C LYS A 310 23.09 5.23 2.65
N VAL A 311 23.40 5.03 1.38
CA VAL A 311 24.53 4.20 0.95
C VAL A 311 25.37 5.00 -0.03
N SER A 312 26.67 5.06 0.22
CA SER A 312 27.65 5.63 -0.70
C SER A 312 28.70 4.59 -1.03
N ARG A 313 29.00 4.39 -2.31
CA ARG A 313 30.11 3.53 -2.75
C ARG A 313 31.15 4.32 -3.52
N ASN A 314 32.41 4.17 -3.14
CA ASN A 314 33.54 4.80 -3.82
C ASN A 314 34.77 3.89 -3.78
N GLY A 315 35.25 3.48 -4.96
CA GLY A 315 36.32 2.49 -5.08
C GLY A 315 35.94 1.14 -4.48
N ASP A 316 36.82 0.60 -3.63
CA ASP A 316 36.63 -0.67 -2.91
C ASP A 316 35.95 -0.49 -1.55
N SER A 317 35.37 0.68 -1.25
CA SER A 317 34.68 0.94 0.01
C SER A 317 33.20 1.24 -0.21
N VAL A 318 32.38 0.70 0.68
CA VAL A 318 30.94 1.01 0.79
C VAL A 318 30.70 1.57 2.19
N TRP A 319 30.01 2.71 2.25
CA TRP A 319 29.58 3.35 3.48
C TRP A 319 28.07 3.25 3.59
N PHE A 320 27.60 2.75 4.73
CA PHE A 320 26.21 2.72 5.11
C PHE A 320 26.01 3.71 6.25
N MET A 321 25.12 4.67 6.07
CA MET A 321 24.67 5.56 7.13
C MET A 321 23.26 5.20 7.53
N VAL A 322 23.01 5.25 8.83
CA VAL A 322 21.68 5.26 9.41
C VAL A 322 21.53 6.47 10.33
N GLU A 323 20.36 7.06 10.32
CA GLU A 323 19.99 8.17 11.17
C GLU A 323 18.76 7.80 12.00
N CYS A 324 18.88 7.97 13.31
CA CYS A 324 17.80 7.75 14.25
C CYS A 324 17.09 9.06 14.60
N ARG A 325 15.90 8.96 15.21
CA ARG A 325 15.12 10.09 15.71
C ARG A 325 15.84 10.82 16.83
N GLU A 326 16.35 10.04 17.78
CA GLU A 326 17.09 10.50 18.95
C GLU A 326 18.58 10.13 18.84
N GLU A 327 19.39 10.57 19.80
CA GLU A 327 20.79 10.14 19.90
C GLU A 327 20.89 8.61 20.04
N ILE A 328 21.81 8.01 19.30
CA ILE A 328 22.00 6.56 19.28
C ILE A 328 22.55 6.10 20.64
N THR A 329 21.96 5.05 21.17
CA THR A 329 22.37 4.47 22.45
C THR A 329 23.80 3.91 22.41
N ALA A 330 24.43 3.77 23.58
CA ALA A 330 25.71 3.07 23.65
C ALA A 330 25.57 1.59 23.18
N PRO A 331 26.62 1.00 22.57
CA PRO A 331 26.58 -0.38 22.13
C PRO A 331 26.20 -1.35 23.25
N GLU A 332 25.15 -2.14 23.04
CA GLU A 332 24.63 -3.08 24.03
C GLU A 332 24.14 -4.39 23.40
N GLY A 333 24.86 -5.47 23.71
CA GLY A 333 24.53 -6.82 23.26
C GLY A 333 24.77 -7.01 21.76
N SER A 334 24.49 -8.23 21.28
CA SER A 334 24.71 -8.60 19.88
C SER A 334 23.64 -8.10 18.91
N GLU A 335 22.57 -7.51 19.44
CA GLU A 335 21.43 -7.02 18.67
C GLU A 335 21.52 -5.51 18.39
N TRP A 336 22.58 -4.83 18.83
CA TRP A 336 22.72 -3.38 18.65
C TRP A 336 23.08 -2.99 17.21
N MET A 337 22.21 -2.21 16.57
CA MET A 337 22.40 -1.59 15.25
C MET A 337 23.02 -2.53 14.19
N ASN A 338 22.39 -3.68 13.96
CA ASN A 338 22.84 -4.66 12.97
C ASN A 338 22.47 -4.23 11.54
N LEU A 339 23.40 -4.46 10.60
CA LEU A 339 23.18 -4.31 9.16
C LEU A 339 23.20 -5.69 8.50
N PHE A 340 22.06 -6.11 7.97
CA PHE A 340 21.90 -7.35 7.20
C PHE A 340 22.02 -7.06 5.70
N LEU A 341 22.75 -7.93 4.98
CA LEU A 341 23.05 -7.76 3.56
C LEU A 341 22.67 -9.03 2.78
N ASP A 342 21.85 -8.86 1.76
CA ASP A 342 21.61 -9.81 0.66
C ASP A 342 22.45 -9.33 -0.52
N SER A 343 23.63 -9.93 -0.67
CA SER A 343 24.66 -9.46 -1.59
C SER A 343 24.45 -9.94 -3.02
N ASP A 344 23.69 -11.02 -3.20
CA ASP A 344 23.42 -11.64 -4.49
C ASP A 344 21.98 -11.41 -4.99
N CYS A 345 21.17 -10.66 -4.22
CA CYS A 345 19.75 -10.41 -4.46
C CYS A 345 18.94 -11.69 -4.62
N ASN A 346 19.31 -12.75 -3.90
CA ASN A 346 18.69 -14.04 -4.00
C ASN A 346 18.16 -14.49 -2.63
N SER A 347 16.86 -14.39 -2.46
CA SER A 347 16.18 -14.76 -1.21
C SER A 347 16.27 -16.26 -0.82
N LYS A 348 16.97 -17.09 -1.62
CA LYS A 348 17.19 -18.53 -1.36
C LYS A 348 18.59 -18.82 -0.79
N THR A 349 19.47 -17.84 -0.75
CA THR A 349 20.82 -17.92 -0.19
C THR A 349 20.86 -17.20 1.16
N GLY A 350 21.75 -17.68 2.04
CA GLY A 350 21.88 -17.13 3.38
C GLY A 350 20.65 -17.31 4.29
N TRP A 351 20.78 -16.84 5.53
CA TRP A 351 19.69 -16.90 6.50
C TRP A 351 18.60 -15.90 6.13
N ALA A 352 17.38 -16.39 5.86
CA ALA A 352 16.25 -15.57 5.46
C ALA A 352 16.51 -14.65 4.24
N GLY A 353 17.44 -15.03 3.37
CA GLY A 353 17.87 -14.24 2.21
C GLY A 353 19.12 -13.38 2.44
N TYR A 354 19.65 -13.30 3.67
CA TYR A 354 20.84 -12.49 3.95
C TYR A 354 22.10 -13.34 3.97
N ASP A 355 23.09 -12.95 3.17
CA ASP A 355 24.41 -13.56 3.10
C ASP A 355 25.31 -13.10 4.25
N PHE A 356 25.14 -11.85 4.70
CA PHE A 356 26.00 -11.26 5.72
C PHE A 356 25.20 -10.49 6.79
N VAL A 357 25.81 -10.38 7.96
CA VAL A 357 25.41 -9.45 9.02
C VAL A 357 26.64 -8.72 9.57
N ILE A 358 26.53 -7.40 9.74
CA ILE A 358 27.54 -6.52 10.33
C ILE A 358 26.98 -5.97 11.63
N GLY A 359 27.79 -5.91 12.70
CA GLY A 359 27.38 -5.31 13.98
C GLY A 359 27.12 -6.28 15.13
N ARG A 360 27.21 -7.60 14.89
CA ARG A 360 26.94 -8.62 15.93
C ARG A 360 27.86 -8.51 17.14
N ASP A 361 29.09 -8.07 16.92
CA ASP A 361 30.03 -7.69 17.97
C ASP A 361 30.60 -6.32 17.61
N SER A 362 30.68 -5.45 18.61
CA SER A 362 31.26 -4.11 18.47
C SER A 362 32.39 -3.93 19.46
N SER A 363 33.45 -3.24 19.03
CA SER A 363 34.46 -2.72 19.96
C SER A 363 33.87 -1.56 20.77
N ALA A 364 34.54 -1.18 21.86
CA ALA A 364 34.25 0.09 22.51
C ALA A 364 34.32 1.25 21.50
N VAL A 365 33.33 2.14 21.52
CA VAL A 365 33.31 3.36 20.72
C VAL A 365 34.01 4.45 21.52
N ILE A 366 35.16 4.93 21.03
CA ILE A 366 35.99 5.94 21.70
C ILE A 366 36.04 7.18 20.79
N ASN A 367 35.63 8.33 21.31
CA ASN A 367 35.50 9.58 20.55
C ASN A 367 34.69 9.39 19.25
N GLY A 368 33.59 8.65 19.33
CA GLY A 368 32.73 8.35 18.19
C GLY A 368 33.27 7.31 17.21
N LYS A 369 34.44 6.69 17.45
CA LYS A 369 35.06 5.73 16.52
C LYS A 369 35.22 4.35 17.13
N GLY A 370 35.04 3.31 16.33
CA GLY A 370 35.17 1.92 16.73
C GLY A 370 35.24 0.97 15.53
N LYS A 371 35.07 -0.32 15.79
CA LYS A 371 34.95 -1.37 14.80
C LYS A 371 33.80 -2.31 15.12
N VAL A 372 33.26 -2.95 14.09
CA VAL A 372 32.22 -3.97 14.20
C VAL A 372 32.61 -5.21 13.42
N SER A 373 32.17 -6.38 13.90
CA SER A 373 32.40 -7.65 13.22
C SER A 373 31.56 -7.78 11.96
N VAL A 374 32.12 -8.42 10.93
CA VAL A 374 31.44 -8.82 9.70
C VAL A 374 31.34 -10.33 9.69
N HIS A 375 30.12 -10.84 9.62
CA HIS A 375 29.80 -12.26 9.65
C HIS A 375 29.12 -12.71 8.35
N ALA A 376 29.52 -13.87 7.83
CA ALA A 376 28.85 -14.55 6.72
C ALA A 376 27.98 -15.71 7.25
N PHE A 377 26.77 -15.86 6.73
CA PHE A 377 25.92 -17.01 7.03
C PHE A 377 26.39 -18.26 6.27
N ARG A 378 26.39 -19.42 6.93
CA ARG A 378 26.94 -20.67 6.36
C ARG A 378 25.93 -21.46 5.51
N SER A 379 24.64 -21.15 5.64
CA SER A 379 23.53 -21.69 4.84
C SER A 379 22.25 -20.86 5.11
N ASP A 380 21.07 -21.46 4.95
CA ASP A 380 19.76 -20.93 5.37
C ASP A 380 19.52 -20.95 6.90
N THR A 381 20.53 -21.28 7.70
CA THR A 381 20.43 -21.36 9.16
C THR A 381 21.01 -20.12 9.84
N TRP A 382 20.64 -19.91 11.11
CA TRP A 382 21.25 -18.88 11.98
C TRP A 382 22.65 -19.27 12.47
N GLU A 383 23.47 -19.80 11.56
CA GLU A 383 24.87 -20.14 11.81
C GLU A 383 25.76 -19.25 10.96
N MET A 384 26.67 -18.56 11.62
CA MET A 384 27.50 -17.55 10.98
C MET A 384 28.97 -17.71 11.35
N GLN A 385 29.85 -17.19 10.50
CA GLN A 385 31.28 -17.14 10.72
C GLN A 385 31.77 -15.71 10.54
N GLN A 386 32.56 -15.22 11.49
CA GLN A 386 33.25 -13.95 11.32
C GLN A 386 34.27 -14.07 10.18
N ILE A 387 34.17 -13.18 9.20
CA ILE A 387 35.04 -13.12 8.03
C ILE A 387 35.90 -11.84 7.99
N GLY A 388 35.57 -10.85 8.82
CA GLY A 388 36.34 -9.62 8.92
C GLY A 388 35.78 -8.62 9.92
N GLU A 389 36.16 -7.36 9.74
CA GLU A 389 35.71 -6.21 10.52
C GLU A 389 35.38 -5.04 9.57
N ALA A 390 34.49 -4.17 10.01
CA ALA A 390 34.16 -2.90 9.38
C ALA A 390 34.46 -1.73 10.34
N GLU A 391 34.76 -0.56 9.79
CA GLU A 391 34.97 0.66 10.58
C GLU A 391 33.60 1.24 10.99
N LEU A 392 33.48 1.67 12.24
CA LEU A 392 32.25 2.22 12.81
C LEU A 392 32.50 3.66 13.26
N THR A 393 31.62 4.57 12.87
CA THR A 393 31.53 5.93 13.40
C THR A 393 30.14 6.18 13.98
N VAL A 394 30.05 6.79 15.16
CA VAL A 394 28.81 7.19 15.83
C VAL A 394 28.90 8.67 16.21
N GLU A 395 27.96 9.48 15.72
CA GLU A 395 27.89 10.91 15.95
C GLU A 395 26.45 11.33 16.26
N GLY A 396 26.13 11.43 17.56
CA GLY A 396 24.78 11.76 18.03
C GLY A 396 23.74 10.77 17.49
N ARG A 397 22.87 11.22 16.60
CA ARG A 397 21.81 10.43 15.95
C ARG A 397 22.25 9.67 14.68
N PHE A 398 23.52 9.77 14.29
CA PHE A 398 24.05 9.16 13.08
C PHE A 398 25.02 8.02 13.39
N LEU A 399 24.91 6.92 12.66
CA LEU A 399 25.86 5.82 12.67
C LEU A 399 26.30 5.51 11.25
N ILE A 400 27.60 5.35 11.05
CA ILE A 400 28.22 5.07 9.76
C ILE A 400 29.05 3.79 9.88
N VAL A 401 28.79 2.83 9.00
CA VAL A 401 29.60 1.61 8.83
C VAL A 401 30.32 1.69 7.48
N ARG A 402 31.64 1.54 7.49
CA ARG A 402 32.45 1.41 6.27
C ARG A 402 33.03 0.01 6.16
N VAL A 403 32.73 -0.65 5.05
CA VAL A 403 33.19 -2.01 4.76
C VAL A 403 33.86 -2.06 3.38
N ALA A 404 34.82 -2.98 3.22
CA ALA A 404 35.39 -3.28 1.92
C ALA A 404 34.34 -3.97 1.04
N ALA A 405 34.14 -3.48 -0.20
CA ALA A 405 33.12 -4.01 -1.11
C ALA A 405 33.34 -5.51 -1.37
N SER A 406 34.60 -5.88 -1.60
CA SER A 406 35.04 -7.26 -1.84
C SER A 406 34.86 -8.22 -0.65
N LEU A 407 34.72 -7.71 0.57
CA LEU A 407 34.49 -8.56 1.75
C LEU A 407 33.07 -9.15 1.77
N CYS A 408 32.09 -8.40 1.25
CA CYS A 408 30.67 -8.74 1.28
C CYS A 408 30.04 -8.85 -0.12
N GLY A 409 30.83 -8.90 -1.18
CA GLY A 409 30.31 -9.02 -2.55
C GLY A 409 29.48 -7.82 -3.03
N LEU A 410 29.79 -6.62 -2.55
CA LEU A 410 28.98 -5.41 -2.80
C LEU A 410 29.34 -4.69 -4.11
N GLU A 411 29.84 -5.43 -5.11
CA GLU A 411 30.26 -4.88 -6.40
C GLU A 411 29.11 -4.53 -7.34
N GLY A 412 27.91 -5.06 -7.13
CA GLY A 412 26.75 -4.89 -7.99
C GLY A 412 25.53 -4.34 -7.28
N ASP A 413 24.38 -4.85 -7.70
CA ASP A 413 23.10 -4.68 -7.02
C ASP A 413 23.15 -5.50 -5.72
N PHE A 414 22.58 -4.98 -4.65
CA PHE A 414 22.39 -5.71 -3.40
C PHE A 414 21.16 -5.16 -2.67
N ASP A 415 20.62 -5.97 -1.76
CA ASP A 415 19.54 -5.58 -0.87
C ASP A 415 20.06 -5.54 0.58
N PHE A 416 19.50 -4.65 1.41
CA PHE A 416 19.96 -4.47 2.78
C PHE A 416 18.85 -4.08 3.75
N LYS A 417 19.12 -4.30 5.04
CA LYS A 417 18.24 -3.96 6.17
C LYS A 417 19.07 -3.53 7.37
N TRP A 418 18.62 -2.48 8.04
CA TRP A 418 19.07 -2.18 9.40
C TRP A 418 18.09 -2.76 10.41
N ALA A 419 18.59 -3.22 11.56
CA ALA A 419 17.73 -3.58 12.69
C ALA A 419 18.45 -3.36 14.02
N ASP A 420 17.74 -2.81 14.99
CA ASP A 420 18.21 -2.66 16.37
C ASP A 420 17.31 -3.47 17.32
N ASN A 421 17.92 -4.29 18.17
CA ASN A 421 17.24 -5.10 19.18
C ASN A 421 16.19 -6.10 18.69
N SER A 422 16.24 -6.50 17.41
CA SER A 422 15.24 -7.40 16.81
C SER A 422 15.59 -8.89 16.93
N VAL A 423 16.68 -9.34 16.28
CA VAL A 423 16.96 -10.77 16.06
C VAL A 423 18.17 -11.26 16.86
N SER A 424 17.93 -12.12 17.85
CA SER A 424 18.98 -12.81 18.63
C SER A 424 19.17 -14.28 18.25
N ASP A 425 18.11 -14.96 17.83
CA ASP A 425 18.01 -16.42 17.79
C ASP A 425 17.64 -16.98 16.40
N GLY A 426 17.67 -16.13 15.38
CA GLY A 426 17.33 -16.50 14.01
C GLY A 426 15.84 -16.53 13.70
N GLN A 427 14.97 -16.11 14.63
CA GLN A 427 13.55 -15.95 14.36
C GLN A 427 13.30 -14.69 13.53
N VAL A 428 13.22 -14.85 12.20
CA VAL A 428 13.04 -13.74 11.24
C VAL A 428 11.80 -12.88 11.53
N MET A 429 10.75 -13.47 12.10
CA MET A 429 9.53 -12.75 12.49
C MET A 429 9.77 -11.68 13.57
N SER A 430 10.90 -11.72 14.27
CA SER A 430 11.25 -10.70 15.26
C SER A 430 11.44 -9.31 14.64
N PHE A 431 11.66 -9.21 13.33
CA PHE A 431 11.64 -7.92 12.61
C PHE A 431 10.28 -7.22 12.63
N LEU A 432 9.19 -7.89 13.03
CA LEU A 432 7.86 -7.28 13.08
C LEU A 432 7.49 -6.71 14.45
N ASP A 433 8.01 -7.28 15.54
CA ASP A 433 7.57 -6.91 16.88
C ASP A 433 8.70 -6.55 17.84
N ARG A 434 9.96 -6.88 17.57
CA ARG A 434 11.08 -6.57 18.46
C ARG A 434 11.95 -5.43 17.95
N GLY A 435 12.27 -4.52 18.86
CA GLY A 435 13.20 -3.43 18.59
C GLY A 435 12.70 -2.52 17.47
N ASP A 436 13.56 -2.33 16.49
CA ASP A 436 13.27 -1.63 15.24
C ASP A 436 13.92 -2.35 14.05
N ALA A 437 13.26 -2.37 12.90
CA ALA A 437 13.76 -2.94 11.66
C ALA A 437 13.42 -2.03 10.49
N ALA A 438 14.46 -1.50 9.83
CA ALA A 438 14.35 -0.58 8.71
C ALA A 438 14.79 -1.24 7.39
N PRO A 439 13.88 -1.45 6.42
CA PRO A 439 12.45 -1.12 6.47
C PRO A 439 11.64 -2.12 7.28
N ASN A 440 10.46 -1.74 7.73
CA ASN A 440 9.59 -2.57 8.57
C ASN A 440 9.42 -4.05 8.10
N GLY A 441 9.45 -4.98 9.07
CA GLY A 441 9.28 -6.41 8.82
C GLY A 441 10.38 -7.03 7.95
N ARG A 442 9.99 -7.95 7.05
CA ARG A 442 10.87 -8.67 6.12
C ARG A 442 11.05 -7.97 4.77
N PHE A 443 10.65 -6.70 4.62
CA PHE A 443 11.02 -5.93 3.44
C PHE A 443 12.51 -5.59 3.46
N ASN A 444 13.09 -5.29 2.29
CA ASN A 444 14.47 -4.83 2.16
C ASN A 444 14.54 -3.51 1.39
N TYR A 445 15.58 -2.74 1.67
CA TYR A 445 16.01 -1.67 0.79
C TYR A 445 16.81 -2.26 -0.37
N ALA A 446 16.58 -1.73 -1.57
CA ALA A 446 17.24 -2.17 -2.79
C ALA A 446 18.26 -1.12 -3.23
N TYR A 447 19.55 -1.43 -3.13
CA TYR A 447 20.61 -0.59 -3.69
C TYR A 447 20.88 -0.99 -5.14
N ARG A 448 20.78 -0.02 -6.05
CA ARG A 448 21.02 -0.23 -7.48
C ARG A 448 22.06 0.79 -7.97
N PRO A 449 23.31 0.41 -8.25
CA PRO A 449 24.29 1.33 -8.80
C PRO A 449 23.81 1.93 -10.12
N LYS A 450 24.05 3.22 -10.33
CA LYS A 450 23.86 3.85 -11.64
C LYS A 450 24.78 3.17 -12.64
N LYS A 451 24.21 2.35 -13.52
CA LYS A 451 24.93 1.75 -14.63
C LYS A 451 25.50 2.90 -15.46
N GLY A 452 26.80 2.85 -15.76
CA GLY A 452 27.47 3.87 -16.55
C GLY A 452 26.59 4.23 -17.75
N THR A 453 26.16 5.49 -17.81
CA THR A 453 25.30 5.98 -18.87
C THR A 453 26.01 5.78 -20.20
N THR A 454 25.60 4.78 -20.99
CA THR A 454 25.26 5.12 -22.38
C THR A 454 24.30 6.28 -22.23
N THR A 455 24.72 7.46 -22.64
CA THR A 455 23.97 8.69 -22.57
C THR A 455 22.57 8.46 -23.13
N LEU A 456 21.59 8.23 -22.25
CA LEU A 456 20.16 8.46 -22.50
C LEU A 456 19.87 9.97 -22.49
N SER A 457 20.89 10.81 -22.69
CA SER A 457 20.77 12.25 -22.94
C SER A 457 20.41 12.57 -24.40
N GLU A 458 20.17 11.58 -25.26
CA GLU A 458 19.66 11.80 -26.63
C GLU A 458 18.13 11.62 -26.77
N ASN A 459 17.43 11.02 -25.79
CA ASN A 459 15.96 10.86 -25.86
C ASN A 459 15.15 11.80 -24.97
N LEU A 460 15.77 12.60 -24.09
CA LEU A 460 15.09 13.69 -23.35
C LEU A 460 15.43 15.09 -23.89
N ASN A 461 16.59 15.26 -24.55
CA ASN A 461 16.95 16.55 -25.17
C ASN A 461 16.32 16.76 -26.55
N THR A 462 15.62 15.78 -27.12
CA THR A 462 14.80 15.97 -28.33
C THR A 462 13.44 16.61 -28.04
N CYS A 463 13.01 16.73 -26.77
CA CYS A 463 11.79 17.46 -26.41
C CYS A 463 11.99 18.93 -26.01
N LEU A 464 13.24 19.42 -25.88
CA LEU A 464 13.50 20.79 -25.40
C LEU A 464 14.39 21.65 -26.34
N ALA A 465 14.76 21.15 -27.52
CA ALA A 465 15.59 21.92 -28.47
C ALA A 465 15.14 21.87 -29.94
N GLY A 466 13.98 21.30 -30.24
CA GLY A 466 13.33 21.46 -31.55
C GLY A 466 12.14 22.38 -31.37
N GLY A 467 12.08 23.49 -32.12
CA GLY A 467 10.91 24.38 -32.12
C GLY A 467 9.62 23.56 -32.20
N ALA A 468 8.82 23.61 -31.14
CA ALA A 468 7.61 22.83 -31.01
C ALA A 468 6.60 23.27 -32.08
N GLY A 469 6.59 22.52 -33.19
CA GLY A 469 5.41 22.40 -34.01
C GLY A 469 4.35 21.67 -33.20
N PHE A 470 3.22 22.35 -33.01
CA PHE A 470 1.99 21.86 -32.39
C PHE A 470 1.67 20.40 -32.72
N VAL A 471 1.38 19.59 -31.70
CA VAL A 471 0.36 18.54 -31.82
C VAL A 471 -0.88 19.11 -31.14
N ALA A 472 -1.89 19.44 -31.94
CA ALA A 472 -3.20 19.82 -31.44
C ALA A 472 -3.79 18.66 -30.63
N GLY A 473 -4.30 18.94 -29.43
CA GLY A 473 -5.00 17.94 -28.62
C GLY A 473 -6.06 17.23 -29.45
N LYS A 474 -6.17 15.90 -29.30
CA LYS A 474 -7.09 15.10 -30.12
C LYS A 474 -8.54 15.49 -29.79
N SER A 475 -9.19 16.16 -30.74
CA SER A 475 -10.62 16.42 -30.71
C SER A 475 -11.41 15.15 -31.09
N TYR A 476 -12.31 14.71 -30.21
CA TYR A 476 -13.25 13.61 -30.44
C TYR A 476 -14.61 14.16 -30.86
N MET A 477 -15.24 13.55 -31.86
CA MET A 477 -16.57 13.96 -32.32
C MET A 477 -17.67 13.25 -31.54
N VAL A 478 -18.53 14.00 -30.87
CA VAL A 478 -19.75 13.50 -30.22
C VAL A 478 -20.95 14.20 -30.84
N SER A 479 -21.85 13.44 -31.48
CA SER A 479 -23.08 13.97 -32.11
C SER A 479 -22.84 15.18 -33.04
N GLY A 480 -21.75 15.16 -33.82
CA GLY A 480 -21.40 16.24 -34.74
C GLY A 480 -20.73 17.46 -34.09
N LYS A 481 -20.43 17.43 -32.79
CA LYS A 481 -19.66 18.46 -32.08
C LYS A 481 -18.28 17.94 -31.69
N SER A 482 -17.26 18.74 -31.92
CA SER A 482 -15.89 18.49 -31.46
C SER A 482 -15.81 18.65 -29.94
N VAL A 483 -15.28 17.64 -29.26
CA VAL A 483 -14.99 17.58 -27.83
C VAL A 483 -13.51 17.29 -27.68
N SER A 484 -12.74 18.23 -27.15
CA SER A 484 -11.33 18.01 -26.83
C SER A 484 -11.23 17.69 -25.32
N PRO A 485 -11.09 16.41 -24.92
CA PRO A 485 -10.67 16.09 -23.57
C PRO A 485 -9.23 16.56 -23.39
N ILE A 486 -8.92 16.99 -22.18
CA ILE A 486 -7.61 17.54 -21.87
C ILE A 486 -6.79 16.37 -21.33
N ASP A 487 -6.07 15.73 -22.24
CA ASP A 487 -5.11 14.72 -21.86
C ASP A 487 -3.87 15.41 -21.28
N LEU A 488 -3.58 15.17 -20.01
CA LEU A 488 -2.37 15.68 -19.39
C LEU A 488 -1.11 14.99 -19.96
N ALA A 489 -1.24 13.82 -20.61
CA ALA A 489 -0.15 13.22 -21.36
C ALA A 489 0.32 14.12 -22.53
N ASP A 490 -0.58 14.88 -23.16
CA ASP A 490 -0.26 15.83 -24.24
C ASP A 490 0.56 17.04 -23.74
N THR A 491 0.61 17.26 -22.42
CA THR A 491 1.46 18.29 -21.77
C THR A 491 2.89 17.82 -21.50
N GLY A 492 3.18 16.52 -21.72
CA GLY A 492 4.49 15.92 -21.41
C GLY A 492 4.77 15.73 -19.92
N VAL A 493 3.75 15.89 -19.06
CA VAL A 493 3.86 15.79 -17.60
C VAL A 493 2.77 14.87 -17.07
N ALA A 494 3.16 13.75 -16.45
CA ALA A 494 2.22 12.82 -15.82
C ALA A 494 1.66 13.41 -14.51
N ALA A 495 0.36 13.21 -14.25
CA ALA A 495 -0.22 13.48 -12.95
C ALA A 495 0.41 12.56 -11.89
N GLN A 496 0.61 13.07 -10.68
CA GLN A 496 1.07 12.27 -9.55
C GLN A 496 -0.11 11.88 -8.68
N LEU A 497 -0.17 10.60 -8.29
CA LEU A 497 -1.12 10.14 -7.29
C LEU A 497 -0.49 10.31 -5.91
N THR A 498 -0.94 11.32 -5.17
CA THR A 498 -0.51 11.59 -3.80
C THR A 498 -1.73 11.46 -2.91
N ARG A 499 -1.72 10.53 -1.96
CA ARG A 499 -2.85 10.25 -1.03
C ARG A 499 -4.18 10.02 -1.76
N ASN A 500 -4.21 9.15 -2.77
CA ASN A 500 -5.39 8.88 -3.61
C ASN A 500 -6.00 10.13 -4.28
N ARG A 501 -5.22 11.21 -4.41
CA ARG A 501 -5.60 12.43 -5.10
C ARG A 501 -4.60 12.68 -6.21
N PHE A 502 -5.11 13.05 -7.37
CA PHE A 502 -4.27 13.38 -8.50
C PHE A 502 -3.81 14.82 -8.37
N PHE A 503 -2.50 15.00 -8.52
CA PHE A 503 -1.80 16.27 -8.51
C PHE A 503 -1.18 16.53 -9.88
N VAL A 504 -1.12 17.78 -10.27
CA VAL A 504 -0.44 18.23 -11.49
C VAL A 504 0.39 19.48 -11.19
N PRO A 505 1.51 19.71 -11.89
CA PRO A 505 2.17 21.00 -11.83
C PRO A 505 1.20 22.08 -12.29
N ALA A 506 1.04 23.14 -11.51
CA ALA A 506 0.10 24.21 -11.82
C ALA A 506 0.34 24.77 -13.24
N GLY A 507 1.61 24.92 -13.63
CA GLY A 507 2.00 25.38 -14.96
C GLY A 507 1.52 24.51 -16.12
N ALA A 508 1.31 23.21 -15.92
CA ALA A 508 0.82 22.31 -16.96
C ALA A 508 -0.59 22.71 -17.44
N LEU A 509 -1.41 23.27 -16.54
CA LEU A 509 -2.75 23.75 -16.88
C LEU A 509 -2.74 25.00 -17.79
N ALA A 510 -1.61 25.71 -17.92
CA ALA A 510 -1.51 26.84 -18.85
C ALA A 510 -1.63 26.39 -20.32
N HIS A 511 -1.33 25.12 -20.59
CA HIS A 511 -1.39 24.51 -21.91
C HIS A 511 -2.78 23.95 -22.23
N VAL A 512 -3.74 24.12 -21.31
CA VAL A 512 -5.07 23.57 -21.40
C VAL A 512 -6.06 24.64 -21.87
N GLU A 513 -6.85 24.32 -22.91
CA GLU A 513 -7.80 25.28 -23.48
C GLU A 513 -8.81 25.80 -22.43
N GLY A 514 -8.90 27.13 -22.34
CA GLY A 514 -9.81 27.83 -21.44
C GLY A 514 -9.25 28.07 -20.03
N PHE A 515 -8.07 27.56 -19.70
CA PHE A 515 -7.39 27.89 -18.45
C PHE A 515 -6.43 29.08 -18.63
N SER A 516 -6.35 29.91 -17.60
CA SER A 516 -5.34 30.96 -17.42
C SER A 516 -4.62 30.68 -16.12
N VAL A 517 -3.30 30.52 -16.19
CA VAL A 517 -2.46 30.16 -15.03
C VAL A 517 -1.35 31.17 -14.84
N SER A 518 -1.13 31.59 -13.60
CA SER A 518 0.06 32.34 -13.19
C SER A 518 0.66 31.73 -11.94
N VAL A 519 1.97 31.48 -11.93
CA VAL A 519 2.73 31.01 -10.76
C VAL A 519 3.57 32.19 -10.25
N SER A 520 3.64 32.36 -8.92
CA SER A 520 4.45 33.40 -8.28
C SER A 520 5.94 33.21 -8.56
N ALA A 521 6.72 34.28 -8.45
CA ALA A 521 8.15 34.26 -8.78
C ALA A 521 8.99 33.33 -7.89
N ASP A 522 8.55 33.10 -6.66
CA ASP A 522 9.14 32.15 -5.72
C ASP A 522 8.63 30.71 -5.89
N GLY A 523 7.69 30.49 -6.82
CA GLY A 523 7.10 29.18 -7.11
C GLY A 523 6.13 28.67 -6.05
N THR A 524 5.77 29.46 -5.04
CA THR A 524 4.98 28.98 -3.88
C THR A 524 3.47 29.14 -4.05
N THR A 525 3.01 29.97 -4.99
CA THR A 525 1.59 30.25 -5.21
C THR A 525 1.23 30.11 -6.68
N ALA A 526 0.10 29.50 -6.99
CA ALA A 526 -0.47 29.47 -8.34
C ALA A 526 -1.91 29.98 -8.35
N THR A 527 -2.21 30.87 -9.29
CA THR A 527 -3.57 31.28 -9.62
C THR A 527 -4.02 30.56 -10.88
N VAL A 528 -5.11 29.82 -10.80
CA VAL A 528 -5.70 29.03 -11.90
C VAL A 528 -7.11 29.53 -12.14
N SER A 529 -7.40 30.05 -13.33
CA SER A 529 -8.71 30.60 -13.67
C SER A 529 -9.29 29.93 -14.92
N ARG A 530 -10.60 29.69 -14.93
CA ARG A 530 -11.36 29.27 -16.11
C ARG A 530 -12.77 29.84 -16.05
N GLY A 531 -13.17 30.55 -17.10
CA GLY A 531 -14.45 31.27 -17.11
C GLY A 531 -14.52 32.33 -16.00
N LYS A 532 -15.46 32.17 -15.06
CA LYS A 532 -15.64 33.07 -13.91
C LYS A 532 -15.00 32.55 -12.62
N THR A 533 -14.48 31.32 -12.62
CA THR A 533 -13.87 30.70 -11.46
C THR A 533 -12.38 31.02 -11.45
N THR A 534 -11.87 31.48 -10.30
CA THR A 534 -10.45 31.70 -10.05
C THR A 534 -10.09 31.02 -8.74
N LEU A 535 -9.13 30.11 -8.78
CA LEU A 535 -8.58 29.38 -7.64
C LEU A 535 -7.15 29.85 -7.36
N VAL A 536 -6.80 30.08 -6.11
CA VAL A 536 -5.44 30.43 -5.69
C VAL A 536 -4.92 29.36 -4.74
N PHE A 537 -3.90 28.63 -5.19
CA PHE A 537 -3.23 27.56 -4.47
C PHE A 537 -1.93 28.07 -3.88
N THR A 538 -1.67 27.74 -2.62
CA THR A 538 -0.41 28.09 -1.94
C THR A 538 0.22 26.82 -1.39
N SER A 539 1.52 26.63 -1.63
CA SER A 539 2.29 25.49 -1.12
C SER A 539 2.14 25.37 0.40
N GLY A 540 1.85 24.17 0.88
CA GLY A 540 1.67 23.86 2.30
C GLY A 540 0.36 24.36 2.90
N SER A 541 -0.51 25.03 2.14
CA SER A 541 -1.83 25.46 2.60
C SER A 541 -2.93 24.56 2.03
N ASP A 542 -3.73 24.01 2.92
CA ASP A 542 -4.98 23.32 2.62
C ASP A 542 -6.14 24.28 2.31
N HIS A 543 -5.92 25.60 2.37
CA HIS A 543 -6.94 26.62 2.08
C HIS A 543 -6.68 27.23 0.70
N VAL A 544 -7.50 26.86 -0.28
CA VAL A 544 -7.46 27.38 -1.65
C VAL A 544 -8.46 28.52 -1.78
N ALA A 545 -8.00 29.73 -2.08
CA ALA A 545 -8.92 30.87 -2.21
C ALA A 545 -9.70 30.77 -3.53
N MET A 546 -11.00 31.06 -3.48
CA MET A 546 -11.90 31.10 -4.63
C MET A 546 -12.69 32.41 -4.62
N GLY A 547 -12.12 33.47 -5.18
CA GLY A 547 -12.69 34.81 -5.08
C GLY A 547 -12.68 35.31 -3.63
N ILE A 548 -13.86 35.51 -3.03
CA ILE A 548 -14.01 35.88 -1.61
C ILE A 548 -14.19 34.67 -0.69
N ASP A 549 -14.42 33.49 -1.28
CA ASP A 549 -14.64 32.24 -0.55
C ASP A 549 -13.32 31.47 -0.43
N THR A 550 -13.32 30.47 0.45
CA THR A 550 -12.18 29.55 0.63
C THR A 550 -12.66 28.11 0.47
N VAL A 551 -11.92 27.36 -0.34
CA VAL A 551 -12.08 25.92 -0.54
C VAL A 551 -11.02 25.21 0.28
N ILE A 552 -11.44 24.31 1.17
CA ILE A 552 -10.50 23.45 1.89
C ILE A 552 -10.19 22.24 1.01
N VAL A 553 -8.91 21.97 0.81
CA VAL A 553 -8.42 20.83 0.03
C VAL A 553 -7.81 19.78 0.95
N PRO A 554 -8.08 18.49 0.70
CA PRO A 554 -7.71 17.41 1.61
C PRO A 554 -6.19 17.17 1.67
N VAL A 555 -5.48 17.59 0.64
CA VAL A 555 -4.02 17.52 0.57
C VAL A 555 -3.54 18.86 0.02
N ALA A 556 -2.74 19.56 0.81
CA ALA A 556 -2.19 20.84 0.44
C ALA A 556 -1.34 20.72 -0.84
N PRO A 557 -1.34 21.75 -1.71
CA PRO A 557 -0.35 21.89 -2.75
C PRO A 557 1.07 21.77 -2.19
N TYR A 558 1.99 21.20 -2.94
CA TYR A 558 3.38 21.02 -2.51
C TYR A 558 4.36 21.36 -3.62
N ILE A 559 5.60 21.68 -3.24
CA ILE A 559 6.67 21.89 -4.20
C ILE A 559 7.48 20.61 -4.33
N GLU A 560 7.63 20.13 -5.56
CA GLU A 560 8.53 19.04 -5.90
C GLU A 560 9.22 19.36 -7.22
N ASN A 561 10.53 19.14 -7.29
CA ASN A 561 11.37 19.44 -8.45
C ASN A 561 11.24 20.91 -8.94
N GLY A 562 11.03 21.85 -8.00
CA GLY A 562 10.87 23.27 -8.30
C GLY A 562 9.53 23.66 -8.93
N GLN A 563 8.56 22.76 -8.97
CA GLN A 563 7.21 23.00 -9.48
C GLN A 563 6.18 22.92 -8.36
N LEU A 564 5.18 23.81 -8.39
CA LEU A 564 4.03 23.73 -7.48
C LEU A 564 3.00 22.73 -8.01
N TRP A 565 2.83 21.64 -7.29
CA TRP A 565 1.84 20.60 -7.57
C TRP A 565 0.53 20.94 -6.88
N ILE A 566 -0.56 20.97 -7.64
CA ILE A 566 -1.90 21.35 -7.17
C ILE A 566 -2.91 20.22 -7.39
N PRO A 567 -3.95 20.10 -6.54
CA PRO A 567 -4.92 19.02 -6.62
C PRO A 567 -5.83 19.15 -7.85
N LEU A 568 -5.68 18.23 -8.79
CA LEU A 568 -6.38 18.22 -10.08
C LEU A 568 -7.90 18.03 -9.93
N HIS A 569 -8.33 17.23 -8.96
CA HIS A 569 -9.76 17.00 -8.68
C HIS A 569 -10.48 18.29 -8.23
N VAL A 570 -9.80 19.14 -7.44
CA VAL A 570 -10.33 20.45 -7.01
C VAL A 570 -10.44 21.38 -8.21
N VAL A 571 -9.40 21.42 -9.04
CA VAL A 571 -9.44 22.17 -10.30
C VAL A 571 -10.60 21.70 -11.17
N ALA A 572 -10.80 20.39 -11.32
CA ALA A 572 -11.89 19.86 -12.13
C ALA A 572 -13.27 20.27 -11.59
N TYR A 573 -13.54 19.94 -10.32
CA TYR A 573 -14.83 20.14 -9.67
C TYR A 573 -15.31 21.60 -9.72
N TYR A 574 -14.48 22.53 -9.23
CA TYR A 574 -14.86 23.95 -9.14
C TYR A 574 -14.90 24.67 -10.49
N ASN A 575 -14.28 24.10 -11.52
CA ASN A 575 -14.37 24.60 -12.89
C ASN A 575 -15.44 23.86 -13.72
N GLY A 576 -16.32 23.10 -13.07
CA GLY A 576 -17.45 22.40 -13.72
C GLY A 576 -17.00 21.34 -14.70
N MET A 577 -15.86 20.70 -14.43
CA MET A 577 -15.30 19.63 -15.25
C MET A 577 -15.48 18.29 -14.53
N GLN A 578 -15.66 17.24 -15.32
CA GLN A 578 -15.57 15.88 -14.82
C GLN A 578 -14.12 15.41 -14.82
N PHE A 579 -13.81 14.62 -13.80
CA PHE A 579 -12.50 14.03 -13.57
C PHE A 579 -12.59 12.53 -13.87
N LEU A 580 -11.66 12.05 -14.69
CA LEU A 580 -11.47 10.64 -15.00
C LEU A 580 -10.05 10.26 -14.60
N SER A 581 -9.87 9.06 -14.07
CA SER A 581 -8.56 8.51 -13.83
C SER A 581 -8.54 7.02 -14.08
N ASP A 582 -7.38 6.54 -14.50
CA ASP A 582 -7.11 5.12 -14.46
C ASP A 582 -6.35 4.72 -13.20
N ARG A 583 -6.10 3.42 -13.11
CA ARG A 583 -5.41 2.77 -12.00
C ARG A 583 -3.90 2.95 -11.99
N TYR A 584 -3.30 3.52 -13.03
CA TYR A 584 -1.85 3.69 -13.20
C TYR A 584 -1.37 5.10 -12.85
N GLY A 585 -2.25 5.94 -12.30
CA GLY A 585 -1.88 7.31 -11.96
C GLY A 585 -2.06 8.30 -13.11
N ARG A 586 -2.70 7.92 -14.22
CA ARG A 586 -3.06 8.88 -15.28
C ARG A 586 -4.45 9.45 -15.00
N ALA A 587 -4.61 10.73 -15.30
CA ALA A 587 -5.83 11.48 -15.05
C ALA A 587 -6.17 12.39 -16.22
N LEU A 588 -7.47 12.60 -16.42
CA LEU A 588 -8.03 13.43 -17.46
C LEU A 588 -9.16 14.28 -16.88
N ILE A 589 -9.26 15.52 -17.35
CA ILE A 589 -10.37 16.41 -17.00
C ILE A 589 -11.11 16.83 -18.27
N THR A 590 -12.44 16.86 -18.22
CA THR A 590 -13.27 17.20 -19.38
C THR A 590 -14.47 18.08 -19.01
N PRO A 591 -14.81 19.11 -19.80
CA PRO A 591 -16.04 19.88 -19.59
C PRO A 591 -17.32 19.11 -19.99
N VAL A 592 -17.18 17.92 -20.57
CA VAL A 592 -18.31 17.12 -21.03
C VAL A 592 -18.78 16.19 -19.92
N ASP A 593 -20.09 16.06 -19.81
CA ASP A 593 -20.75 15.11 -18.91
C ASP A 593 -20.57 13.68 -19.46
N VAL A 594 -19.53 13.00 -18.97
CA VAL A 594 -19.11 11.65 -19.34
C VAL A 594 -20.19 10.62 -19.01
N GLU A 595 -21.01 10.84 -17.99
CA GLU A 595 -22.17 10.00 -17.68
C GLU A 595 -23.24 10.03 -18.79
N LYS A 596 -23.18 11.00 -19.70
CA LYS A 596 -24.07 11.12 -20.87
C LYS A 596 -23.41 10.70 -22.18
N LEU A 597 -22.15 10.27 -22.16
CA LEU A 597 -21.44 9.82 -23.36
C LEU A 597 -21.72 8.35 -23.66
N PRO A 598 -21.74 7.94 -24.96
CA PRO A 598 -21.82 6.52 -25.31
C PRO A 598 -20.60 5.75 -24.79
N ASP A 599 -20.82 4.52 -24.28
CA ASP A 599 -19.78 3.65 -23.68
C ASP A 599 -18.54 3.46 -24.55
N GLU A 600 -18.72 3.32 -25.87
CA GLU A 600 -17.59 3.15 -26.79
C GLU A 600 -16.66 4.37 -26.80
N THR A 601 -17.20 5.57 -26.55
CA THR A 601 -16.42 6.81 -26.46
C THR A 601 -15.65 6.86 -25.15
N VAL A 602 -16.29 6.53 -24.02
CA VAL A 602 -15.64 6.50 -22.70
C VAL A 602 -14.57 5.40 -22.66
N ARG A 603 -14.88 4.19 -23.15
CA ARG A 603 -13.91 3.09 -23.29
C ARG A 603 -12.78 3.43 -24.23
N ARG A 604 -13.03 4.14 -25.35
CA ARG A 604 -11.93 4.60 -26.22
C ARG A 604 -11.04 5.61 -25.51
N MET A 605 -11.62 6.55 -24.76
CA MET A 605 -10.85 7.53 -23.99
C MET A 605 -9.99 6.85 -22.90
N LEU A 606 -10.52 5.87 -22.18
CA LEU A 606 -9.78 5.10 -21.18
C LEU A 606 -8.74 4.15 -21.82
N ASN A 607 -9.10 3.44 -22.89
CA ASN A 607 -8.18 2.54 -23.62
C ASN A 607 -7.05 3.28 -24.35
N GLU A 608 -7.28 4.51 -24.81
CA GLU A 608 -6.23 5.36 -25.38
C GLU A 608 -5.32 5.94 -24.29
N LEU A 609 -5.87 6.27 -23.11
CA LEU A 609 -5.07 6.52 -21.89
C LEU A 609 -4.13 5.33 -21.64
N ASP A 610 -4.66 4.10 -21.71
CA ASP A 610 -3.90 2.86 -21.52
C ASP A 610 -2.82 2.59 -22.58
N ARG A 611 -3.00 3.06 -23.82
CA ARG A 611 -2.13 2.74 -24.97
C ARG A 611 -1.03 3.78 -25.26
N ALA A 612 -0.99 4.90 -24.56
CA ALA A 612 0.09 5.88 -24.69
C ALA A 612 1.37 5.39 -23.98
N ILE A 613 2.11 4.50 -24.67
CA ILE A 613 3.49 4.05 -24.39
C ILE A 613 4.28 4.16 -25.69
#